data_AF-A0A7M1W667-F1
#
_entry.id   AF-A0A7M1W667-F1
#
_cell.length_a   1.000
_cell.length_b   1.000
_cell.length_c   1.000
_cell.angle_alpha   90.00
_cell.angle_beta   90.00
_cell.angle_gamma   90.00
#
_symmetry.space_group_name_H-M   'P 1'
#
loop_
_entity.id
_entity.type
_entity.pdbx_description
1 polymer ?
#
loop_
_entity_poly.entity_id
_entity_poly.type
_entity_poly.pdbx_seq_one_letter_code
_entity_poly.pdbx_strand_id
1 'polypeptide(L)'
;MNQKTIYKFEVIIIDDCSTDESRKIIDSYQCNEKIIKVFNNNNVGISSVRNSGINLARGKYISFLDADDCYHPDFIQVMLDNVIGSDILICNYQAVTTEGKEIDVFREKDSSDYTSGILQVENSAVVWNKVFKREVVEDIRFVEGVKNEDILFNICASLKTKKVAFIPNVLINYRQVPTSITKKFDLTIINDMNLVLGKIKELTSPLYKKDFVDCYMYYYLIIGLKRWLKCSRGFKEYCEFVRSINKEDVSLKRVISSGKYSYKQKAVVTILYFSKVLLR
;
A
#
# COMPACT_ATOMS: atom_id res chain seq x y z
N MET A 1 -2.10 4.03 -20.34
CA MET A 1 -2.03 3.87 -21.81
C MET A 1 -1.39 5.07 -22.52
N ASN A 2 -1.81 6.31 -22.22
CA ASN A 2 -1.32 7.57 -22.81
C ASN A 2 0.03 8.07 -22.25
N GLN A 3 0.94 7.16 -21.88
CA GLN A 3 2.22 7.53 -21.27
C GLN A 3 3.16 8.17 -22.31
N LYS A 4 3.69 9.35 -21.99
CA LYS A 4 4.67 10.12 -22.76
C LYS A 4 6.06 9.79 -22.20
N THR A 5 6.73 8.83 -22.82
CA THR A 5 8.02 8.34 -22.33
C THR A 5 8.89 7.79 -23.46
N ILE A 6 10.21 7.85 -23.29
CA ILE A 6 11.20 7.18 -24.14
C ILE A 6 11.36 5.69 -23.77
N TYR A 7 10.89 5.28 -22.59
CA TYR A 7 11.02 3.91 -22.12
C TYR A 7 9.95 3.00 -22.71
N LYS A 8 10.34 1.78 -23.06
CA LYS A 8 9.40 0.74 -23.46
C LYS A 8 8.63 0.25 -22.23
N PHE A 9 7.34 0.02 -22.40
CA PHE A 9 6.47 -0.53 -21.37
C PHE A 9 5.42 -1.46 -21.97
N GLU A 10 4.89 -2.33 -21.14
CA GLU A 10 3.73 -3.16 -21.41
C GLU A 10 2.68 -2.91 -20.33
N VAL A 11 1.43 -3.25 -20.63
CA VAL A 11 0.28 -3.11 -19.74
C VAL A 11 -0.43 -4.45 -19.71
N ILE A 12 -0.54 -5.01 -18.52
CA ILE A 12 -1.25 -6.26 -18.26
C ILE A 12 -2.57 -5.88 -17.60
N ILE A 13 -3.67 -6.09 -18.33
CA ILE A 13 -5.03 -5.83 -17.88
C ILE A 13 -5.66 -7.18 -17.57
N ILE A 14 -6.11 -7.36 -16.33
CA ILE A 14 -6.73 -8.60 -15.88
C ILE A 14 -8.13 -8.27 -15.37
N ASP A 15 -9.14 -8.77 -16.07
CA ASP A 15 -10.53 -8.60 -15.72
C ASP A 15 -11.01 -9.76 -14.85
N ASP A 16 -11.38 -9.46 -13.61
CA ASP A 16 -11.74 -10.45 -12.61
C ASP A 16 -13.24 -10.80 -12.60
N CYS A 17 -13.73 -11.22 -13.77
CA CYS A 17 -15.15 -11.54 -13.99
C CYS A 17 -16.09 -10.34 -13.73
N SER A 18 -15.78 -9.18 -14.31
CA SER A 18 -16.65 -8.00 -14.20
C SER A 18 -18.03 -8.25 -14.81
N THR A 19 -19.06 -7.69 -14.18
CA THR A 19 -20.48 -7.84 -14.59
C THR A 19 -21.04 -6.58 -15.28
N ASP A 20 -20.24 -5.52 -15.35
CA ASP A 20 -20.58 -4.28 -16.02
C ASP A 20 -19.90 -4.21 -17.41
N GLU A 21 -19.81 -3.01 -17.98
CA GLU A 21 -19.24 -2.79 -19.30
C GLU A 21 -17.71 -2.88 -19.33
N SER A 22 -17.04 -3.18 -18.20
CA SER A 22 -15.57 -3.23 -18.12
C SER A 22 -14.98 -4.20 -19.13
N ARG A 23 -15.53 -5.41 -19.28
CA ARG A 23 -15.01 -6.39 -20.25
C ARG A 23 -15.08 -5.86 -21.69
N LYS A 24 -16.18 -5.21 -22.08
CA LYS A 24 -16.31 -4.60 -23.42
C LYS A 24 -15.33 -3.46 -23.64
N ILE A 25 -15.11 -2.62 -22.63
CA ILE A 25 -14.12 -1.53 -22.69
C ILE A 25 -12.71 -2.11 -22.81
N ILE A 26 -12.37 -3.12 -22.01
CA ILE A 26 -11.08 -3.80 -22.08
C ILE A 26 -10.89 -4.42 -23.46
N ASP A 27 -11.91 -5.09 -24.01
CA ASP A 27 -11.90 -5.66 -25.35
C ASP A 27 -11.70 -4.61 -26.45
N SER A 28 -12.22 -3.40 -26.27
CA SER A 28 -12.07 -2.30 -27.24
C SER A 28 -10.62 -1.83 -27.42
N TYR A 29 -9.74 -2.03 -26.44
CA TYR A 29 -8.32 -1.71 -26.60
C TYR A 29 -7.66 -2.66 -27.59
N GLN A 30 -7.00 -2.18 -28.62
CA GLN A 30 -6.33 -3.08 -29.58
C GLN A 30 -5.22 -3.89 -28.90
N CYS A 31 -5.30 -5.21 -28.92
CA CYS A 31 -4.17 -6.05 -28.48
C CYS A 31 -2.97 -5.79 -29.40
N ASN A 32 -1.83 -5.51 -28.79
CA ASN A 32 -0.55 -5.38 -29.48
C ASN A 32 0.56 -5.78 -28.50
N GLU A 33 1.83 -5.67 -28.90
CA GLU A 33 2.97 -6.05 -28.05
C GLU A 33 2.99 -5.34 -26.68
N LYS A 34 2.33 -4.18 -26.57
CA LYS A 34 2.26 -3.41 -25.33
C LYS A 34 1.07 -3.77 -24.44
N ILE A 35 0.07 -4.53 -24.91
CA ILE A 35 -1.18 -4.77 -24.15
C ILE A 35 -1.48 -6.25 -24.09
N ILE A 36 -1.43 -6.80 -22.87
CA ILE A 36 -1.81 -8.16 -22.56
C ILE A 36 -3.15 -8.09 -21.81
N LYS A 37 -4.13 -8.88 -22.25
CA LYS A 37 -5.44 -8.97 -21.62
C LYS A 37 -5.67 -10.38 -21.09
N VAL A 38 -6.21 -10.47 -19.89
CA VAL A 38 -6.59 -11.74 -19.26
C VAL A 38 -8.01 -11.59 -18.73
N PHE A 39 -8.82 -12.62 -18.95
CA PHE A 39 -10.23 -12.64 -18.57
C PHE A 39 -10.48 -13.85 -17.67
N ASN A 40 -10.77 -13.60 -16.39
CA ASN A 40 -11.17 -14.66 -15.49
C ASN A 40 -12.64 -15.04 -15.72
N ASN A 41 -12.95 -16.33 -15.54
CA ASN A 41 -14.32 -16.86 -15.65
C ASN A 41 -15.10 -16.78 -14.33
N ASN A 42 -14.40 -16.56 -13.23
CA ASN A 42 -14.94 -16.40 -11.89
C ASN A 42 -14.12 -15.34 -11.15
N ASN A 43 -14.74 -14.67 -10.18
CA ASN A 43 -14.03 -13.71 -9.32
C ASN A 43 -13.04 -14.46 -8.42
N VAL A 44 -11.75 -14.18 -8.57
CA VAL A 44 -10.66 -14.76 -7.75
C VAL A 44 -10.08 -13.76 -6.74
N GLY A 45 -10.49 -12.48 -6.83
CA GLY A 45 -10.09 -11.41 -5.95
C GLY A 45 -8.77 -10.75 -6.34
N ILE A 46 -8.58 -9.52 -5.84
CA ILE A 46 -7.49 -8.62 -6.24
C ILE A 46 -6.09 -9.20 -6.00
N SER A 47 -5.88 -9.93 -4.91
CA SER A 47 -4.60 -10.58 -4.63
C SER A 47 -4.21 -11.56 -5.73
N SER A 48 -5.14 -12.42 -6.15
CA SER A 48 -4.90 -13.43 -7.18
C SER A 48 -4.71 -12.79 -8.57
N VAL A 49 -5.46 -11.72 -8.85
CA VAL A 49 -5.29 -10.86 -10.03
C VAL A 49 -3.88 -10.28 -10.09
N ARG A 50 -3.42 -9.61 -9.03
CA ARG A 50 -2.08 -9.01 -9.00
C ARG A 50 -0.98 -10.07 -9.09
N ASN A 51 -1.16 -11.24 -8.45
CA ASN A 51 -0.23 -12.38 -8.56
C ASN A 51 -0.12 -12.89 -10.00
N SER A 52 -1.24 -13.00 -10.71
CA SER A 52 -1.27 -13.35 -12.13
C SER A 52 -0.54 -12.30 -12.98
N GLY A 53 -0.73 -11.02 -12.66
CA GLY A 53 -0.01 -9.91 -13.29
C GLY A 53 1.51 -10.00 -13.11
N ILE A 54 1.99 -10.32 -11.91
CA ILE A 54 3.43 -10.53 -11.63
C ILE A 54 3.99 -11.67 -12.50
N ASN A 55 3.28 -12.79 -12.60
CA ASN A 55 3.73 -13.94 -13.40
C ASN A 55 3.82 -13.63 -14.90
N LEU A 56 2.98 -12.73 -15.40
CA LEU A 56 2.95 -12.34 -16.81
C LEU A 56 3.93 -11.20 -17.16
N ALA A 57 4.39 -10.45 -16.16
CA ALA A 57 5.26 -9.30 -16.35
C ALA A 57 6.65 -9.69 -16.87
N ARG A 58 7.06 -9.08 -17.99
CA ARG A 58 8.37 -9.27 -18.62
C ARG A 58 9.30 -8.08 -18.44
N GLY A 59 8.74 -6.91 -18.10
CA GLY A 59 9.48 -5.69 -17.84
C GLY A 59 10.59 -5.84 -16.78
N LYS A 60 11.63 -5.01 -16.88
CA LYS A 60 12.68 -4.93 -15.84
C LYS A 60 12.13 -4.39 -14.52
N TYR A 61 11.07 -3.59 -14.59
CA TYR A 61 10.37 -3.02 -13.47
C TYR A 61 8.87 -3.33 -13.55
N ILE A 62 8.22 -3.41 -12.39
CA ILE A 62 6.79 -3.65 -12.23
C ILE A 62 6.18 -2.46 -11.49
N SER A 63 4.99 -2.05 -11.91
CA SER A 63 4.18 -1.04 -11.23
C SER A 63 2.72 -1.50 -11.26
N PHE A 64 1.97 -1.17 -10.21
CA PHE A 64 0.57 -1.59 -10.07
C PHE A 64 -0.33 -0.36 -10.22
N LEU A 65 -1.44 -0.49 -10.92
CA LEU A 65 -2.43 0.59 -11.03
C LEU A 65 -3.81 0.01 -10.77
N ASP A 66 -4.52 0.57 -9.79
CA ASP A 66 -5.90 0.20 -9.53
C ASP A 66 -6.80 0.80 -10.63
N ALA A 67 -7.89 0.09 -10.97
CA ALA A 67 -8.71 0.39 -12.15
C ALA A 67 -9.49 1.72 -12.06
N ASP A 68 -9.68 2.26 -10.85
CA ASP A 68 -10.32 3.55 -10.60
C ASP A 68 -9.33 4.73 -10.60
N ASP A 69 -8.02 4.45 -10.62
CA ASP A 69 -6.96 5.46 -10.54
C ASP A 69 -6.33 5.78 -11.90
N CYS A 70 -5.59 6.88 -11.95
CA CYS A 70 -4.91 7.32 -13.16
C CYS A 70 -3.50 7.81 -12.88
N TYR A 71 -2.53 7.29 -13.63
CA TYR A 71 -1.20 7.89 -13.71
C TYR A 71 -1.21 9.17 -14.54
N HIS A 72 -0.37 10.13 -14.12
CA HIS A 72 -0.03 11.27 -14.95
C HIS A 72 0.67 10.79 -16.23
N PRO A 73 0.50 11.47 -17.39
CA PRO A 73 1.09 11.02 -18.66
C PRO A 73 2.60 10.83 -18.63
N ASP A 74 3.34 11.50 -17.75
CA ASP A 74 4.80 11.39 -17.64
C ASP A 74 5.26 10.40 -16.55
N PHE A 75 4.36 9.68 -15.88
CA PHE A 75 4.68 8.81 -14.75
C PHE A 75 5.86 7.88 -15.04
N ILE A 76 5.81 7.14 -16.15
CA ILE A 76 6.90 6.20 -16.51
C ILE A 76 8.21 6.94 -16.75
N GLN A 77 8.16 8.09 -17.44
CA GLN A 77 9.34 8.89 -17.75
C GLN A 77 10.01 9.38 -16.47
N VAL A 78 9.25 10.08 -15.63
CA VAL A 78 9.76 10.70 -14.40
C VAL A 78 10.27 9.64 -13.43
N MET A 79 9.55 8.52 -13.27
CA MET A 79 10.00 7.45 -12.38
C MET A 79 11.31 6.85 -12.89
N LEU A 80 11.38 6.44 -14.16
CA LEU A 80 12.56 5.73 -14.66
C LEU A 80 13.78 6.62 -14.88
N ASP A 81 13.63 7.93 -15.12
CA ASP A 81 14.77 8.87 -15.13
C ASP A 81 15.48 8.93 -13.77
N ASN A 82 14.80 8.57 -12.69
CA ASN A 82 15.31 8.64 -11.32
C ASN A 82 15.72 7.27 -10.74
N VAL A 83 15.80 6.21 -11.55
CA VAL A 83 16.16 4.84 -11.10
C VAL A 83 17.65 4.62 -10.85
N ILE A 84 18.31 5.55 -10.17
CA ILE A 84 19.78 5.54 -9.97
C ILE A 84 20.19 4.44 -8.98
N GLY A 85 20.29 3.20 -9.47
CA GLY A 85 20.61 2.00 -8.68
C GLY A 85 19.55 1.64 -7.63
N SER A 86 18.36 2.22 -7.73
CA SER A 86 17.26 2.02 -6.79
C SER A 86 16.45 0.78 -7.16
N ASP A 87 16.14 -0.01 -6.15
CA ASP A 87 15.31 -1.21 -6.28
C ASP A 87 13.82 -0.86 -6.26
N ILE A 88 13.47 0.20 -5.55
CA ILE A 88 12.08 0.68 -5.42
C ILE A 88 12.07 2.20 -5.54
N LEU A 89 11.12 2.71 -6.28
CA LEU A 89 10.83 4.13 -6.39
C LEU A 89 9.43 4.40 -5.88
N ILE A 90 9.24 5.48 -5.13
CA ILE A 90 7.96 5.87 -4.56
C ILE A 90 7.67 7.31 -4.95
N CYS A 91 6.49 7.60 -5.50
CA CYS A 91 6.07 8.97 -5.80
C CYS A 91 4.92 9.44 -4.91
N ASN A 92 4.70 10.75 -4.92
CA ASN A 92 3.52 11.36 -4.32
C ASN A 92 2.29 11.16 -5.20
N TYR A 93 1.12 11.36 -4.60
CA TYR A 93 -0.17 11.26 -5.27
C TYR A 93 -1.15 12.30 -4.71
N GLN A 94 -2.24 12.52 -5.43
CA GLN A 94 -3.31 13.41 -5.02
C GLN A 94 -4.65 12.70 -5.05
N ALA A 95 -5.50 12.97 -4.06
CA ALA A 95 -6.90 12.55 -4.09
C ALA A 95 -7.69 13.51 -4.97
N VAL A 96 -8.51 12.95 -5.87
CA VAL A 96 -9.38 13.70 -6.77
C VAL A 96 -10.81 13.17 -6.72
N THR A 97 -11.79 14.00 -7.08
CA THR A 97 -13.18 13.54 -7.27
C THR A 97 -13.31 12.72 -8.56
N THR A 98 -14.47 12.11 -8.79
CA THR A 98 -14.81 11.43 -10.04
C THR A 98 -14.74 12.33 -11.27
N GLU A 99 -14.95 13.64 -11.08
CA GLU A 99 -14.85 14.70 -12.09
C GLU A 99 -13.42 15.26 -12.21
N GLY A 100 -12.47 14.74 -11.43
CA GLY A 100 -11.06 15.16 -11.47
C GLY A 100 -10.74 16.40 -10.64
N LYS A 101 -11.66 16.88 -9.79
CA LYS A 101 -11.38 18.02 -8.90
C LYS A 101 -10.45 17.59 -7.76
N GLU A 102 -9.39 18.36 -7.51
CA GLU A 102 -8.47 18.11 -6.41
C GLU A 102 -9.16 18.18 -5.04
N ILE A 103 -8.85 17.20 -4.18
CA ILE A 103 -9.34 17.10 -2.80
C ILE A 103 -8.20 17.32 -1.81
N ASP A 104 -7.11 16.56 -1.97
CA ASP A 104 -5.96 16.59 -1.06
C ASP A 104 -4.69 16.10 -1.78
N VAL A 105 -3.51 16.49 -1.31
CA VAL A 105 -2.23 16.07 -1.87
C VAL A 105 -1.38 15.39 -0.81
N PHE A 106 -1.02 14.14 -1.07
CA PHE A 106 -0.26 13.30 -0.18
C PHE A 106 1.22 13.41 -0.55
N ARG A 107 1.92 14.31 0.14
CA ARG A 107 3.36 14.54 -0.04
C ARG A 107 4.17 13.97 1.11
N GLU A 108 5.27 13.29 0.82
CA GLU A 108 6.35 13.23 1.80
C GLU A 108 7.18 14.50 1.84
N LYS A 109 7.52 14.89 3.07
CA LYS A 109 8.13 16.16 3.39
C LYS A 109 9.66 16.15 3.44
N ASP A 110 10.30 14.99 3.56
CA ASP A 110 11.76 14.88 3.64
C ASP A 110 12.27 13.62 2.92
N SER A 111 13.31 13.78 2.10
CA SER A 111 13.79 12.76 1.14
C SER A 111 15.26 12.35 1.35
N SER A 112 15.86 12.70 2.48
CA SER A 112 17.33 12.70 2.56
C SER A 112 17.99 11.35 2.84
N ASP A 113 17.32 10.31 3.36
CA ASP A 113 18.01 9.02 3.55
C ASP A 113 17.06 7.81 3.77
N TYR A 114 16.52 7.24 2.69
CA TYR A 114 15.75 5.98 2.76
C TYR A 114 16.57 4.75 2.32
N THR A 115 17.87 4.75 2.63
CA THR A 115 18.69 3.53 2.66
C THR A 115 18.14 2.45 3.61
N SER A 116 17.14 2.80 4.43
CA SER A 116 16.59 1.99 5.51
C SER A 116 15.15 1.47 5.30
N GLY A 117 14.64 1.48 4.06
CA GLY A 117 13.47 0.67 3.63
C GLY A 117 12.15 1.43 3.40
N ILE A 118 11.23 0.81 2.62
CA ILE A 118 9.95 1.41 2.16
C ILE A 118 9.06 1.86 3.33
N LEU A 119 9.09 1.13 4.46
CA LEU A 119 8.18 1.36 5.60
C LEU A 119 8.44 2.66 6.39
N GLN A 120 9.48 3.41 6.04
CA GLN A 120 9.74 4.74 6.62
C GLN A 120 9.04 5.86 5.88
N VAL A 121 8.46 5.56 4.72
CA VAL A 121 7.65 6.48 3.92
C VAL A 121 6.20 6.27 4.36
N GLU A 122 5.51 7.31 4.83
CA GLU A 122 4.14 7.16 5.30
C GLU A 122 3.14 6.92 4.17
N ASN A 123 3.46 7.40 2.98
CA ASN A 123 2.76 7.06 1.74
C ASN A 123 3.10 5.66 1.20
N SER A 124 3.73 4.78 1.99
CA SER A 124 4.19 3.47 1.52
C SER A 124 3.15 2.36 1.55
N ALA A 125 2.01 2.54 2.24
CA ALA A 125 1.08 1.43 2.50
C ALA A 125 0.45 0.84 1.23
N VAL A 126 0.22 1.66 0.20
CA VAL A 126 -0.37 1.26 -1.09
C VAL A 126 0.68 0.69 -2.02
N VAL A 127 0.35 -0.21 -2.94
CA VAL A 127 1.35 -0.67 -3.94
C VAL A 127 1.41 0.20 -5.19
N TRP A 128 0.34 0.94 -5.47
CA TRP A 128 0.17 1.60 -6.77
C TRP A 128 0.99 2.87 -6.97
N ASN A 129 1.59 3.43 -5.91
CA ASN A 129 2.46 4.61 -5.99
C ASN A 129 3.94 4.28 -6.18
N LYS A 130 4.24 3.09 -6.70
CA LYS A 130 5.61 2.58 -6.74
C LYS A 130 5.97 1.97 -8.08
N VAL A 131 7.27 2.02 -8.36
CA VAL A 131 7.93 1.21 -9.38
C VAL A 131 8.92 0.30 -8.65
N PHE A 132 8.75 -1.01 -8.82
CA PHE A 132 9.58 -2.05 -8.21
C PHE A 132 10.49 -2.65 -9.26
N LYS A 133 11.75 -2.90 -8.93
CA LYS A 133 12.63 -3.75 -9.73
C LYS A 133 12.09 -5.17 -9.70
N ARG A 134 11.90 -5.79 -10.86
CA ARG A 134 11.20 -7.08 -10.97
C ARG A 134 11.86 -8.18 -10.12
N GLU A 135 13.19 -8.28 -10.14
CA GLU A 135 13.95 -9.28 -9.35
C GLU A 135 13.71 -9.20 -7.83
N VAL A 136 13.21 -8.05 -7.33
CA VAL A 136 12.93 -7.84 -5.91
C VAL A 136 11.56 -8.38 -5.52
N VAL A 137 10.63 -8.45 -6.48
CA VAL A 137 9.20 -8.73 -6.23
C VAL A 137 8.64 -9.94 -6.99
N GLU A 138 9.38 -10.51 -7.95
CA GLU A 138 8.90 -11.60 -8.81
C GLU A 138 8.56 -12.88 -8.06
N ASP A 139 9.11 -13.08 -6.86
CA ASP A 139 8.89 -14.21 -5.96
C ASP A 139 8.03 -13.84 -4.73
N ILE A 140 7.52 -12.61 -4.67
CA ILE A 140 6.59 -12.15 -3.64
C ILE A 140 5.15 -12.29 -4.14
N ARG A 141 4.23 -12.75 -3.29
CA ARG A 141 2.81 -12.87 -3.63
C ARG A 141 1.95 -12.07 -2.66
N PHE A 142 0.90 -11.46 -3.21
CA PHE A 142 -0.21 -10.92 -2.42
C PHE A 142 -0.95 -12.09 -1.78
N VAL A 143 -1.18 -12.01 -0.48
CA VAL A 143 -1.91 -13.06 0.24
C VAL A 143 -3.39 -12.95 -0.08
N GLU A 144 -3.98 -14.06 -0.53
CA GLU A 144 -5.39 -14.14 -0.88
C GLU A 144 -6.27 -14.11 0.38
N GLY A 145 -7.46 -13.50 0.27
CA GLY A 145 -8.42 -13.42 1.37
C GLY A 145 -8.07 -12.43 2.50
N VAL A 146 -7.02 -11.63 2.35
CA VAL A 146 -6.56 -10.65 3.37
C VAL A 146 -6.84 -9.25 2.88
N LYS A 147 -7.43 -8.39 3.73
CA LYS A 147 -7.56 -6.96 3.40
C LYS A 147 -6.24 -6.23 3.68
N ASN A 148 -5.92 -5.22 2.87
CA ASN A 148 -4.65 -4.50 2.93
C ASN A 148 -3.45 -5.42 2.63
N GLU A 149 -3.66 -6.37 1.73
CA GLU A 149 -2.67 -7.23 1.09
C GLU A 149 -1.43 -6.46 0.62
N ASP A 150 -1.61 -5.21 0.20
CA ASP A 150 -0.57 -4.27 -0.19
C ASP A 150 0.53 -4.13 0.85
N ILE A 151 0.15 -4.07 2.13
CA ILE A 151 1.10 -3.75 3.18
C ILE A 151 2.06 -4.92 3.38
N LEU A 152 1.53 -6.14 3.39
CA LEU A 152 2.37 -7.35 3.48
C LEU A 152 3.28 -7.48 2.26
N PHE A 153 2.76 -7.19 1.05
CA PHE A 153 3.58 -7.17 -0.16
C PHE A 153 4.73 -6.15 -0.05
N ASN A 154 4.43 -4.92 0.39
CA ASN A 154 5.42 -3.87 0.59
C ASN A 154 6.45 -4.23 1.66
N ILE A 155 6.06 -4.92 2.74
CA ILE A 155 6.99 -5.43 3.75
C ILE A 155 7.96 -6.44 3.13
N CYS A 156 7.43 -7.46 2.46
CA CYS A 156 8.25 -8.47 1.79
C CYS A 156 9.23 -7.83 0.80
N ALA A 157 8.76 -6.85 0.02
CA ALA A 157 9.60 -6.12 -0.92
C ALA A 157 10.69 -5.31 -0.19
N SER A 158 10.37 -4.68 0.94
CA SER A 158 11.32 -3.93 1.76
C SER A 158 12.44 -4.80 2.33
N LEU A 159 12.14 -6.05 2.69
CA LEU A 159 13.13 -6.98 3.23
C LEU A 159 14.18 -7.41 2.20
N LYS A 160 13.83 -7.38 0.91
CA LYS A 160 14.73 -7.71 -0.21
C LYS A 160 15.40 -6.50 -0.84
N THR A 161 14.93 -5.30 -0.51
CA THR A 161 15.38 -4.04 -1.09
C THR A 161 16.65 -3.53 -0.42
N LYS A 162 17.61 -3.06 -1.22
CA LYS A 162 18.82 -2.38 -0.76
C LYS A 162 18.68 -0.87 -0.82
N LYS A 163 17.98 -0.35 -1.83
CA LYS A 163 17.85 1.10 -2.06
C LYS A 163 16.45 1.50 -2.48
N VAL A 164 15.88 2.46 -1.77
CA VAL A 164 14.62 3.13 -2.11
C VAL A 164 14.91 4.55 -2.56
N ALA A 165 14.30 4.99 -3.66
CA ALA A 165 14.28 6.39 -4.08
C ALA A 165 12.88 6.99 -3.90
N PHE A 166 12.84 8.23 -3.44
CA PHE A 166 11.61 8.98 -3.33
C PHE A 166 11.57 10.08 -4.39
N ILE A 167 10.46 10.12 -5.13
CA ILE A 167 10.21 11.03 -6.23
C ILE A 167 9.19 12.07 -5.75
N PRO A 168 9.59 13.34 -5.56
CA PRO A 168 8.71 14.35 -4.94
C PRO A 168 7.51 14.73 -5.80
N ASN A 169 7.51 14.37 -7.09
CA ASN A 169 6.43 14.62 -8.02
C ASN A 169 5.14 13.90 -7.61
N VAL A 170 4.01 14.60 -7.80
CA VAL A 170 2.67 14.03 -7.71
C VAL A 170 2.35 13.44 -9.08
N LEU A 171 2.40 12.10 -9.19
CA LEU A 171 2.29 11.43 -10.50
C LEU A 171 1.04 10.55 -10.63
N ILE A 172 0.15 10.59 -9.64
CA ILE A 172 -1.03 9.71 -9.57
C ILE A 172 -2.22 10.48 -9.03
N ASN A 173 -3.34 10.31 -9.74
CA ASN A 173 -4.66 10.76 -9.32
C ASN A 173 -5.39 9.57 -8.69
N TYR A 174 -5.50 9.60 -7.37
CA TYR A 174 -6.25 8.65 -6.56
C TYR A 174 -7.74 9.05 -6.53
N ARG A 175 -8.59 8.34 -7.27
CA ARG A 175 -9.98 8.75 -7.50
C ARG A 175 -10.87 8.35 -6.34
N GLN A 176 -11.50 9.33 -5.70
CA GLN A 176 -12.41 9.09 -4.60
C GLN A 176 -13.81 8.72 -5.09
N VAL A 177 -14.08 7.42 -5.20
CA VAL A 177 -15.43 6.91 -5.50
C VAL A 177 -16.26 6.72 -4.22
N PRO A 178 -17.60 6.92 -4.25
CA PRO A 178 -18.47 6.70 -3.09
C PRO A 178 -18.47 5.24 -2.59
N THR A 179 -18.31 4.29 -3.50
CA THR A 179 -18.33 2.85 -3.25
C THR A 179 -17.01 2.28 -2.73
N SER A 180 -15.99 3.13 -2.50
CA SER A 180 -14.65 2.68 -2.11
C SER A 180 -14.68 1.80 -0.86
N ILE A 181 -14.04 0.64 -0.96
CA ILE A 181 -13.91 -0.35 0.12
C ILE A 181 -13.29 0.29 1.36
N THR A 182 -12.39 1.26 1.17
CA THR A 182 -11.70 1.98 2.25
C THR A 182 -12.64 2.79 3.16
N LYS A 183 -13.89 3.06 2.74
CA LYS A 183 -14.90 3.80 3.50
C LYS A 183 -15.77 2.93 4.40
N LYS A 184 -15.84 1.61 4.17
CA LYS A 184 -16.64 0.69 5.00
C LYS A 184 -15.79 0.15 6.15
N PHE A 185 -16.22 0.41 7.38
CA PHE A 185 -15.59 -0.16 8.58
C PHE A 185 -16.04 -1.62 8.75
N ASP A 186 -15.06 -2.53 8.86
CA ASP A 186 -15.29 -3.94 9.12
C ASP A 186 -14.28 -4.44 10.16
N LEU A 187 -14.77 -5.14 11.17
CA LEU A 187 -13.98 -5.71 12.26
C LEU A 187 -12.99 -6.77 11.78
N THR A 188 -13.18 -7.34 10.57
CA THR A 188 -12.19 -8.25 9.98
C THR A 188 -10.79 -7.63 9.90
N ILE A 189 -10.69 -6.30 9.86
CA ILE A 189 -9.40 -5.60 9.78
C ILE A 189 -8.48 -5.94 10.96
N ILE A 190 -9.02 -6.25 12.14
CA ILE A 190 -8.22 -6.66 13.30
C ILE A 190 -7.64 -8.07 13.08
N ASN A 191 -8.43 -8.97 12.49
CA ASN A 191 -7.95 -10.29 12.11
C ASN A 191 -6.89 -10.19 11.01
N ASP A 192 -7.08 -9.31 10.02
CA ASP A 192 -6.10 -9.02 8.98
C ASP A 192 -4.80 -8.48 9.58
N MET A 193 -4.88 -7.55 10.55
CA MET A 193 -3.71 -7.03 11.27
C MET A 193 -2.95 -8.15 12.00
N ASN A 194 -3.65 -9.02 12.73
CA ASN A 194 -3.03 -10.13 13.45
C ASN A 194 -2.37 -11.12 12.49
N LEU A 195 -3.00 -11.40 11.34
CA LEU A 195 -2.44 -12.27 10.31
C LEU A 195 -1.16 -11.67 9.72
N VAL A 196 -1.20 -10.40 9.34
CA VAL A 196 -0.01 -9.72 8.80
C VAL A 196 1.10 -9.66 9.84
N LEU A 197 0.79 -9.39 11.12
CA LEU A 197 1.77 -9.45 12.21
C LEU A 197 2.39 -10.84 12.35
N GLY A 198 1.57 -11.90 12.32
CA GLY A 198 2.06 -13.27 12.31
C GLY A 198 3.02 -13.53 11.16
N LYS A 199 2.67 -13.07 9.95
CA LYS A 199 3.52 -13.23 8.76
C LYS A 199 4.81 -12.42 8.85
N ILE A 200 4.76 -11.20 9.38
CA ILE A 200 5.96 -10.38 9.63
C ILE A 200 6.90 -11.13 10.58
N LYS A 201 6.38 -11.71 11.66
CA LYS A 201 7.20 -12.46 12.62
C LYS A 201 7.86 -13.68 11.98
N GLU A 202 7.13 -14.42 11.16
CA GLU A 202 7.67 -15.57 10.40
C GLU A 202 8.80 -15.13 9.46
N LEU A 203 8.58 -14.07 8.69
CA LEU A 203 9.53 -13.57 7.70
C LEU A 203 10.76 -12.87 8.32
N THR A 204 10.65 -12.35 9.54
CA THR A 204 11.72 -11.60 10.22
C THR A 204 12.40 -12.37 11.35
N SER A 205 12.07 -13.65 11.58
CA SER A 205 12.55 -14.41 12.75
C SER A 205 14.09 -14.50 12.95
N PRO A 206 14.96 -14.43 11.93
CA PRO A 206 16.41 -14.22 12.14
C PRO A 206 16.90 -12.78 11.89
N LEU A 207 16.06 -11.92 11.30
CA LEU A 207 16.40 -10.58 10.80
C LEU A 207 15.56 -9.48 11.45
N TYR A 208 15.11 -9.70 12.69
CA TYR A 208 14.13 -8.86 13.39
C TYR A 208 14.63 -7.41 13.54
N LYS A 209 14.49 -6.61 12.48
CA LYS A 209 14.66 -5.17 12.56
C LYS A 209 13.41 -4.67 13.27
N LYS A 210 13.52 -4.51 14.59
CA LYS A 210 12.51 -3.94 15.48
C LYS A 210 11.81 -2.71 14.86
N ASP A 211 12.56 -1.94 14.07
CA ASP A 211 12.07 -0.82 13.27
C ASP A 211 10.91 -1.14 12.30
N PHE A 212 10.88 -2.32 11.65
CA PHE A 212 9.80 -2.68 10.70
C PHE A 212 8.48 -2.94 11.41
N VAL A 213 8.53 -3.70 12.50
CA VAL A 213 7.36 -3.99 13.33
C VAL A 213 6.87 -2.69 13.98
N ASP A 214 7.77 -1.82 14.44
CA ASP A 214 7.43 -0.50 15.00
C ASP A 214 6.72 0.40 13.98
N CYS A 215 7.19 0.49 12.74
CA CYS A 215 6.54 1.29 11.68
C CYS A 215 5.16 0.75 11.31
N TYR A 216 5.03 -0.58 11.20
CA TYR A 216 3.76 -1.22 10.87
C TYR A 216 2.73 -1.03 12.00
N MET A 217 3.17 -1.22 13.24
CA MET A 217 2.31 -1.02 14.41
C MET A 217 1.92 0.44 14.61
N TYR A 218 2.83 1.38 14.31
CA TYR A 218 2.53 2.80 14.22
C TYR A 218 1.39 3.09 13.23
N TYR A 219 1.44 2.52 12.02
CA TYR A 219 0.41 2.69 11.01
C TYR A 219 -0.96 2.22 11.52
N TYR A 220 -1.03 1.02 12.11
CA TYR A 220 -2.29 0.43 12.55
C TYR A 220 -2.85 0.99 13.85
N LEU A 221 -2.01 1.36 14.82
CA LEU A 221 -2.46 2.07 16.02
C LEU A 221 -3.10 3.41 15.65
N ILE A 222 -2.49 4.15 14.71
CA ILE A 222 -3.02 5.48 14.40
C ILE A 222 -4.19 5.41 13.42
N ILE A 223 -4.16 4.50 12.44
CA ILE A 223 -5.30 4.32 11.54
C ILE A 223 -6.49 3.75 12.29
N GLY A 224 -6.29 2.77 13.17
CA GLY A 224 -7.33 2.28 14.06
C GLY A 224 -7.95 3.41 14.87
N LEU A 225 -7.11 4.28 15.47
CA LEU A 225 -7.59 5.45 16.21
C LEU A 225 -8.36 6.46 15.34
N LYS A 226 -7.80 6.86 14.19
CA LYS A 226 -8.45 7.82 13.28
C LYS A 226 -9.78 7.29 12.75
N ARG A 227 -9.85 5.98 12.44
CA ARG A 227 -11.06 5.34 11.95
C ARG A 227 -12.11 5.21 13.05
N TRP A 228 -11.70 4.86 14.27
CA TRP A 228 -12.59 4.90 15.44
C TRP A 228 -13.18 6.30 15.65
N LEU A 229 -12.34 7.34 15.67
CA LEU A 229 -12.78 8.74 15.84
C LEU A 229 -13.78 9.20 14.78
N LYS A 230 -13.79 8.59 13.59
CA LYS A 230 -14.73 8.94 12.51
C LYS A 230 -16.05 8.17 12.59
N CYS A 231 -16.03 6.92 13.05
CA CYS A 231 -17.19 6.03 12.94
C CYS A 231 -17.88 5.72 14.29
N SER A 232 -17.23 6.04 15.42
CA SER A 232 -17.73 5.78 16.79
C SER A 232 -18.17 4.33 17.05
N ARG A 233 -17.66 3.36 16.26
CA ARG A 233 -17.92 1.92 16.36
C ARG A 233 -16.59 1.16 16.37
N GLY A 234 -16.58 -0.08 16.88
CA GLY A 234 -15.40 -0.94 16.85
C GLY A 234 -14.31 -0.60 17.89
N PHE A 235 -14.64 0.23 18.89
CA PHE A 235 -13.65 0.68 19.86
C PHE A 235 -13.16 -0.45 20.76
N LYS A 236 -14.07 -1.34 21.17
CA LYS A 236 -13.77 -2.45 22.07
C LYS A 236 -12.79 -3.40 21.39
N GLU A 237 -13.07 -3.75 20.15
CA GLU A 237 -12.26 -4.64 19.32
C GLU A 237 -10.91 -3.99 19.00
N TYR A 238 -10.88 -2.69 18.72
CA TYR A 238 -9.62 -1.95 18.59
C TYR A 238 -8.81 -2.02 19.89
N CYS A 239 -9.43 -1.86 21.05
CA CYS A 239 -8.73 -2.00 22.33
C CYS A 239 -8.24 -3.43 22.60
N GLU A 240 -9.01 -4.44 22.20
CA GLU A 240 -8.58 -5.85 22.25
C GLU A 240 -7.39 -6.11 21.34
N PHE A 241 -7.39 -5.57 20.12
CA PHE A 241 -6.22 -5.57 19.23
C PHE A 241 -5.01 -4.90 19.89
N VAL A 242 -5.17 -3.70 20.44
CA VAL A 242 -4.05 -3.00 21.10
C VAL A 242 -3.49 -3.83 22.27
N ARG A 243 -4.34 -4.58 22.97
CA ARG A 243 -3.93 -5.47 24.07
C ARG A 243 -3.28 -6.78 23.60
N SER A 244 -3.62 -7.28 22.42
CA SER A 244 -3.00 -8.51 21.87
C SER A 244 -1.57 -8.29 21.39
N ILE A 245 -1.14 -7.03 21.25
CA ILE A 245 0.23 -6.66 20.88
C ILE A 245 1.18 -7.08 22.01
N ASN A 246 2.15 -7.94 21.68
CA ASN A 246 3.26 -8.21 22.58
C ASN A 246 4.16 -6.97 22.67
N LYS A 247 4.35 -6.47 23.88
CA LYS A 247 5.03 -5.19 24.12
C LYS A 247 6.54 -5.25 23.94
N GLU A 248 7.11 -6.45 23.93
CA GLU A 248 8.53 -6.67 23.62
C GLU A 248 8.82 -6.49 22.13
N ASP A 249 7.80 -6.74 21.30
CA ASP A 249 7.88 -6.69 19.84
C ASP A 249 7.76 -5.28 19.28
N VAL A 250 7.23 -4.32 20.07
CA VAL A 250 6.83 -2.98 19.60
C VAL A 250 7.25 -1.86 20.56
N SER A 251 7.98 -0.88 20.06
CA SER A 251 8.32 0.38 20.73
C SER A 251 7.43 1.52 20.25
N LEU A 252 6.74 2.19 21.19
CA LEU A 252 5.98 3.40 20.88
C LEU A 252 6.84 4.65 20.61
N LYS A 253 8.18 4.54 20.64
CA LYS A 253 9.09 5.69 20.46
C LYS A 253 8.77 6.47 19.18
N ARG A 254 8.51 5.78 18.07
CA ARG A 254 8.12 6.41 16.78
C ARG A 254 6.75 7.08 16.81
N VAL A 255 5.77 6.48 17.50
CA VAL A 255 4.43 7.08 17.71
C VAL A 255 4.55 8.41 18.46
N ILE A 256 5.35 8.42 19.51
CA ILE A 256 5.51 9.59 20.38
C ILE A 256 6.33 10.69 19.68
N SER A 257 7.40 10.32 18.96
CA SER A 257 8.29 11.29 18.29
C SER A 257 7.73 11.86 16.99
N SER A 258 6.70 11.25 16.39
CA SER A 258 6.15 11.71 15.11
C SER A 258 5.55 13.12 15.18
N GLY A 259 6.00 14.05 14.34
CA GLY A 259 5.44 15.41 14.24
C GLY A 259 4.05 15.48 13.60
N LYS A 260 3.54 14.38 13.04
CA LYS A 260 2.34 14.36 12.20
C LYS A 260 1.02 14.15 12.96
N TYR A 261 1.09 13.84 14.26
CA TYR A 261 -0.10 13.63 15.10
C TYR A 261 -0.17 14.61 16.26
N SER A 262 -1.41 14.95 16.62
CA SER A 262 -1.65 15.82 17.77
C SER A 262 -1.21 15.12 19.07
N TYR A 263 -0.84 15.91 20.07
CA TYR A 263 -0.55 15.40 21.41
C TYR A 263 -1.70 14.53 21.96
N LYS A 264 -2.96 14.87 21.64
CA LYS A 264 -4.13 14.08 22.00
C LYS A 264 -4.11 12.67 21.40
N GLN A 265 -3.80 12.54 20.10
CA GLN A 265 -3.72 11.24 19.45
C GLN A 265 -2.61 10.36 20.04
N LYS A 266 -1.42 10.95 20.26
CA LYS A 266 -0.30 10.26 20.89
C LYS A 266 -0.64 9.80 22.30
N ALA A 267 -1.27 10.66 23.09
CA ALA A 267 -1.70 10.34 24.45
C ALA A 267 -2.69 9.17 24.46
N VAL A 268 -3.71 9.18 23.59
CA VAL A 268 -4.70 8.09 23.53
C VAL A 268 -4.05 6.75 23.15
N VAL A 269 -3.20 6.71 22.11
CA VAL A 269 -2.49 5.46 21.75
C VAL A 269 -1.61 4.98 22.90
N THR A 270 -0.85 5.89 23.52
CA THR A 270 0.05 5.55 24.63
C THR A 270 -0.73 5.00 25.83
N ILE A 271 -1.84 5.65 26.20
CA ILE A 271 -2.73 5.20 27.28
C ILE A 271 -3.28 3.81 26.95
N LEU A 272 -3.86 3.61 25.76
CA LEU A 272 -4.42 2.31 25.38
C LEU A 272 -3.38 1.20 25.41
N TYR A 273 -2.18 1.46 24.89
CA TYR A 273 -1.07 0.51 24.85
C TYR A 273 -0.59 0.09 26.23
N PHE A 274 -0.44 1.04 27.17
CA PHE A 274 0.06 0.74 28.51
C PHE A 274 -1.05 0.37 29.50
N SER A 275 -2.29 0.77 29.26
CA SER A 275 -3.39 0.50 30.19
C SER A 275 -3.75 -0.98 30.20
N LYS A 276 -3.65 -1.60 31.39
CA LYS A 276 -4.22 -2.93 31.64
C LYS A 276 -5.72 -2.86 32.01
N VAL A 277 -6.27 -1.67 32.30
CA VAL A 277 -7.50 -1.52 33.11
C VAL A 277 -8.55 -0.54 32.54
N LEU A 278 -8.24 0.32 31.56
CA LEU A 278 -9.03 1.55 31.35
C LEU A 278 -10.38 1.46 30.61
N LEU A 279 -10.90 0.27 30.30
CA LEU A 279 -12.21 0.16 29.65
C LEU A 279 -12.95 -1.09 30.14
N ARG A 280 -13.55 -0.96 31.33
CA ARG A 280 -14.74 -1.69 31.74
C ARG A 280 -15.95 -0.78 31.58
#